data_AF-A0A8T2IE47-F1
#
_entry.id   AF-A0A8T2IE47-F1
#
_cell.length_a   1.000
_cell.length_b   1.000
_cell.length_c   1.000
_cell.angle_alpha   90.00
_cell.angle_beta   90.00
_cell.angle_gamma   90.00
#
_symmetry.space_group_name_H-M   'P 1'
#
loop_
_entity.id
_entity.type
_entity.pdbx_description
1 polymer ?
#
loop_
_entity_poly.entity_id
_entity_poly.type
_entity_poly.pdbx_seq_one_letter_code
_entity_poly.pdbx_strand_id
1 'polypeptide(L)'
;SLSLTDQVKRKVLVLDLDETLIHSHHDGVLRPTVRPGTPPDFILKVVIDKHPVRFFVHKRPHVDFFLEVVSQWYELVVFTASMEIYGSAVADKLDNNRGVLRRRFYRQHCTLELGSYIKDLSVVHSDLSSVVILDNSPGAYRSHP
;
A
#
# COMPACT_ATOMS: atom_id res chain seq x y z
N SER A 1 -4.52 27.36 -23.83
CA SER A 1 -3.82 27.76 -22.60
C SER A 1 -3.33 26.51 -21.91
N LEU A 2 -2.03 26.35 -21.70
CA LEU A 2 -1.54 25.27 -20.85
C LEU A 2 -1.85 25.63 -19.40
N SER A 3 -2.36 24.67 -18.64
CA SER A 3 -2.71 24.89 -17.24
C SER A 3 -1.44 25.11 -16.42
N LEU A 4 -1.48 25.88 -15.33
CA LEU A 4 -0.34 26.03 -14.41
C LEU A 4 0.18 24.66 -13.90
N THR A 5 -0.65 23.63 -13.94
CA THR A 5 -0.30 22.24 -13.63
C THR A 5 0.58 21.53 -14.67
N ASP A 6 0.70 22.04 -15.90
CA ASP A 6 1.61 21.47 -16.92
C ASP A 6 3.08 21.88 -16.73
N GLN A 7 3.36 22.81 -15.80
CA GLN A 7 4.72 23.34 -15.57
C GLN A 7 5.47 22.64 -14.43
N VAL A 8 4.79 21.82 -13.61
CA VAL A 8 5.43 21.12 -12.47
C VAL A 8 5.36 19.62 -12.70
N LYS A 9 6.54 18.98 -12.77
CA LYS A 9 6.64 17.53 -12.90
C LYS A 9 5.90 16.86 -11.73
N ARG A 10 4.97 15.97 -12.07
CA ARG A 10 4.21 15.18 -11.09
C ARG A 10 5.16 14.33 -10.25
N LYS A 11 5.07 14.45 -8.92
CA LYS A 11 5.86 13.64 -7.98
C LYS A 11 5.25 12.23 -7.83
N VAL A 12 6.04 11.31 -7.29
CA VAL A 12 5.62 9.94 -6.97
C VAL A 12 5.28 9.85 -5.49
N LEU A 13 4.10 9.35 -5.16
CA LEU A 13 3.70 9.02 -3.80
C LEU A 13 3.68 7.49 -3.65
N VAL A 14 4.64 6.98 -2.88
CA VAL A 14 4.77 5.58 -2.52
C VAL A 14 3.92 5.31 -1.29
N LEU A 15 3.01 4.35 -1.40
CA LEU A 15 2.02 4.02 -0.39
C LEU A 15 2.23 2.60 0.11
N ASP A 16 2.40 2.46 1.43
CA ASP A 16 2.25 1.17 2.09
C ASP A 16 0.76 0.78 2.26
N LEU A 17 0.48 -0.50 2.56
CA LEU A 17 -0.89 -1.01 2.68
C LEU A 17 -1.30 -1.24 4.15
N ASP A 18 -0.72 -2.25 4.80
CA ASP A 18 -1.12 -2.71 6.12
C ASP A 18 -0.73 -1.71 7.22
N GLU A 19 -1.65 -1.36 8.10
CA GLU A 19 -1.53 -0.27 9.10
C GLU A 19 -1.30 1.14 8.51
N THR A 20 -1.38 1.28 7.19
CA THR A 20 -1.25 2.56 6.48
C THR A 20 -2.55 2.96 5.78
N LEU A 21 -3.02 2.17 4.82
CA LEU A 21 -4.28 2.38 4.09
C LEU A 21 -5.39 1.42 4.54
N ILE A 22 -5.02 0.27 5.08
CA ILE A 22 -5.93 -0.77 5.55
C ILE A 22 -5.41 -1.40 6.83
N HIS A 23 -6.27 -2.13 7.51
CA HIS A 23 -5.92 -3.10 8.54
C HIS A 23 -6.51 -4.45 8.12
N SER A 24 -5.77 -5.55 8.31
CA SER A 24 -6.29 -6.89 8.01
C SER A 24 -5.93 -7.91 9.09
N HIS A 25 -6.77 -8.94 9.20
CA HIS A 25 -6.48 -10.13 9.99
C HIS A 25 -6.96 -11.37 9.24
N HIS A 26 -6.41 -12.54 9.58
CA HIS A 26 -6.77 -13.81 8.97
C HIS A 26 -7.42 -14.75 9.98
N ASP A 27 -8.07 -15.81 9.46
CA ASP A 27 -8.71 -16.86 10.25
C ASP A 27 -7.79 -17.33 11.41
N GLY A 28 -8.37 -17.46 12.61
CA GLY A 28 -7.66 -17.97 13.79
C GLY A 28 -6.88 -16.93 14.59
N VAL A 29 -6.82 -15.66 14.15
CA VAL A 29 -6.19 -14.57 14.90
C VAL A 29 -7.25 -13.62 15.45
N LEU A 30 -7.51 -13.70 16.76
CA LEU A 30 -8.30 -12.69 17.48
C LEU A 30 -7.47 -11.41 17.61
N ARG A 31 -8.01 -10.25 17.24
CA ARG A 31 -7.36 -8.96 17.52
C ARG A 31 -8.30 -7.91 18.14
N PRO A 32 -7.83 -7.19 19.18
CA PRO A 32 -8.63 -6.24 19.96
C PRO A 32 -8.73 -4.84 19.33
N THR A 33 -8.00 -4.56 18.25
CA THR A 33 -7.92 -3.23 17.63
C THR A 33 -9.16 -2.85 16.82
N VAL A 34 -9.92 -3.85 16.38
CA VAL A 34 -11.23 -3.66 15.75
C VAL A 34 -12.30 -3.98 16.79
N ARG A 35 -13.28 -3.09 16.95
CA ARG A 35 -14.37 -3.32 17.91
C ARG A 35 -15.08 -4.64 17.55
N PRO A 36 -15.30 -5.56 18.51
CA PRO A 36 -16.00 -6.80 18.25
C PRO A 36 -17.32 -6.55 17.50
N GLY A 37 -17.55 -7.30 16.42
CA GLY A 37 -18.74 -7.16 15.58
C GLY A 37 -18.66 -6.09 14.48
N THR A 38 -17.54 -5.36 14.35
CA THR A 38 -17.35 -4.47 13.19
C THR A 38 -17.14 -5.32 11.94
N PRO A 39 -18.01 -5.20 10.91
CA PRO A 39 -17.85 -5.99 9.70
C PRO A 39 -16.61 -5.54 8.90
N PRO A 40 -15.95 -6.45 8.17
CA PRO A 40 -14.91 -6.07 7.22
C PRO A 40 -15.52 -5.32 6.03
N ASP A 41 -14.76 -4.41 5.43
CA ASP A 41 -15.14 -3.76 4.18
C ASP A 41 -15.10 -4.75 3.01
N PHE A 42 -14.13 -5.68 3.04
CA PHE A 42 -14.08 -6.80 2.10
C PHE A 42 -13.30 -7.98 2.68
N ILE A 43 -13.57 -9.17 2.12
CA ILE A 43 -12.87 -10.41 2.46
C ILE A 43 -12.09 -10.87 1.25
N LEU A 44 -10.79 -11.14 1.44
CA LEU A 44 -9.94 -11.75 0.44
C LEU A 44 -9.77 -13.24 0.73
N LYS A 45 -9.79 -14.06 -0.33
CA LYS A 45 -9.48 -15.48 -0.28
C LYS A 45 -8.26 -15.71 -1.16
N VAL A 46 -7.13 -16.05 -0.55
CA VAL A 46 -5.88 -16.32 -1.26
C VAL A 46 -5.37 -17.70 -0.89
N VAL A 47 -4.58 -18.32 -1.75
CA VAL A 47 -3.98 -19.63 -1.49
C VAL A 47 -2.49 -19.44 -1.23
N ILE A 48 -2.05 -19.66 0.00
CA ILE A 48 -0.65 -19.54 0.43
C ILE A 48 -0.15 -20.96 0.73
N ASP A 49 0.90 -21.40 0.04
CA ASP A 49 1.47 -22.74 0.20
C ASP A 49 0.41 -23.86 0.14
N LYS A 50 -0.51 -23.77 -0.84
CA LYS A 50 -1.66 -24.69 -1.05
C LYS A 50 -2.76 -24.62 0.03
N HIS A 51 -2.65 -23.75 1.01
CA HIS A 51 -3.66 -23.56 2.04
C HIS A 51 -4.51 -22.31 1.74
N PRO A 52 -5.85 -22.43 1.66
CA PRO A 52 -6.71 -21.27 1.52
C PRO A 52 -6.71 -20.46 2.82
N VAL A 53 -6.40 -19.17 2.71
CA VAL A 53 -6.41 -18.21 3.81
C VAL A 53 -7.41 -17.12 3.51
N ARG A 54 -8.29 -16.83 4.48
CA ARG A 54 -9.20 -15.69 4.43
C ARG A 54 -8.61 -14.51 5.17
N PHE A 55 -8.60 -13.36 4.53
CA PHE A 55 -8.25 -12.08 5.15
C PHE A 55 -9.50 -11.21 5.25
N PHE A 56 -9.79 -10.73 6.44
CA PHE A 56 -10.83 -9.76 6.74
C PHE A 56 -10.18 -8.38 6.75
N VAL A 57 -10.54 -7.54 5.79
CA VAL A 57 -9.86 -6.26 5.55
C VAL A 57 -10.79 -5.12 5.94
N HIS A 58 -10.26 -4.21 6.75
CA HIS A 58 -10.89 -2.95 7.14
C HIS A 58 -10.12 -1.82 6.48
N LYS A 59 -10.84 -0.93 5.81
CA LYS A 59 -10.28 0.25 5.18
C LYS A 59 -10.03 1.30 6.24
N ARG A 60 -8.91 2.01 6.11
CA ARG A 60 -8.72 3.23 6.92
C ARG A 60 -9.85 4.21 6.57
N PRO A 61 -10.47 4.86 7.57
CA PRO A 61 -11.50 5.86 7.29
C PRO A 61 -11.02 6.87 6.26
N HIS A 62 -11.88 7.17 5.28
CA HIS A 62 -11.62 8.09 4.17
C HIS A 62 -10.55 7.67 3.15
N VAL A 63 -10.08 6.41 3.14
CA VAL A 63 -9.05 5.95 2.19
C VAL A 63 -9.45 6.13 0.72
N ASP A 64 -10.73 5.96 0.37
CA ASP A 64 -11.18 6.13 -1.02
C ASP A 64 -11.05 7.58 -1.49
N PHE A 65 -11.53 8.49 -0.65
CA PHE A 65 -11.44 9.94 -0.87
C PHE A 65 -9.99 10.40 -0.89
N PHE A 66 -9.17 9.90 0.03
CA PHE A 66 -7.73 10.14 0.02
C PHE A 66 -7.11 9.75 -1.33
N LEU A 67 -7.31 8.50 -1.77
CA LEU A 67 -6.78 8.00 -3.05
C LEU A 67 -7.31 8.79 -4.25
N GLU A 68 -8.59 9.15 -4.25
CA GLU A 68 -9.18 9.99 -5.30
C GLU A 68 -8.50 11.35 -5.41
N VAL A 69 -8.26 12.02 -4.28
CA VAL A 69 -7.63 13.34 -4.24
C VAL A 69 -6.15 13.27 -4.58
N VAL A 70 -5.38 12.39 -3.92
CA VAL A 70 -3.92 12.34 -4.15
C VAL A 70 -3.56 11.81 -5.53
N SER A 71 -4.43 10.99 -6.15
CA SER A 71 -4.28 10.55 -7.54
C SER A 71 -4.53 11.65 -8.59
N GLN A 72 -4.82 12.88 -8.18
CA GLN A 72 -4.80 14.05 -9.07
C GLN A 72 -3.44 14.77 -9.02
N TRP A 73 -2.69 14.61 -7.93
CA TRP A 73 -1.46 15.35 -7.66
C TRP A 73 -0.19 14.51 -7.81
N TYR A 74 -0.27 13.20 -7.54
CA TYR A 74 0.87 12.28 -7.49
C TYR A 74 0.65 11.05 -8.34
N GLU A 75 1.70 10.57 -9.00
CA GLU A 75 1.71 9.19 -9.49
C GLU A 75 1.75 8.27 -8.27
N LEU A 76 0.77 7.38 -8.13
CA LEU A 76 0.67 6.51 -6.97
C LEU A 76 1.38 5.18 -7.25
N VAL A 77 2.22 4.76 -6.30
CA VAL A 77 2.94 3.49 -6.35
C VAL A 77 2.65 2.74 -5.06
N VAL A 78 2.18 1.50 -5.15
CA VAL A 78 2.11 0.63 -3.97
C VAL A 78 3.50 0.05 -3.72
N PHE A 79 4.03 0.18 -2.50
CA PHE A 79 5.21 -0.57 -2.09
C PHE A 79 4.91 -1.13 -0.70
N THR A 80 4.71 -2.44 -0.59
CA THR A 80 4.35 -3.11 0.66
C THR A 80 5.34 -4.23 1.01
N ALA A 81 5.57 -4.44 2.31
CA ALA A 81 6.31 -5.60 2.81
C ALA A 81 5.47 -6.90 2.84
N SER A 82 4.25 -6.87 2.31
CA SER A 82 3.35 -8.03 2.22
C SER A 82 3.62 -8.88 0.98
N MET A 83 3.18 -10.14 1.01
CA MET A 83 3.29 -11.06 -0.14
C MET A 83 2.47 -10.55 -1.31
N GLU A 84 2.99 -10.71 -2.52
CA GLU A 84 2.33 -10.26 -3.75
C GLU A 84 0.90 -10.77 -3.90
N ILE A 85 0.64 -12.05 -3.63
CA ILE A 85 -0.70 -12.64 -3.76
C ILE A 85 -1.76 -11.94 -2.90
N TYR A 86 -1.37 -11.44 -1.73
CA TYR A 86 -2.25 -10.69 -0.84
C TYR A 86 -2.25 -9.19 -1.20
N GLY A 87 -1.07 -8.59 -1.35
CA GLY A 87 -0.93 -7.16 -1.59
C GLY A 87 -1.54 -6.72 -2.93
N SER A 88 -1.42 -7.54 -3.98
CA SER A 88 -2.10 -7.29 -5.26
C SER A 88 -3.61 -7.30 -5.12
N ALA A 89 -4.17 -8.30 -4.43
CA ALA A 89 -5.61 -8.42 -4.21
C ALA A 89 -6.19 -7.26 -3.37
N VAL A 90 -5.45 -6.79 -2.35
CA VAL A 90 -5.82 -5.57 -1.60
C VAL A 90 -5.78 -4.35 -2.52
N ALA A 91 -4.69 -4.17 -3.28
CA ALA A 91 -4.53 -3.02 -4.16
C ALA A 91 -5.63 -2.98 -5.24
N ASP A 92 -6.07 -4.13 -5.78
CA ASP A 92 -7.18 -4.20 -6.73
C ASP A 92 -8.51 -3.75 -6.10
N LYS A 93 -8.78 -4.15 -4.84
CA LYS A 93 -9.97 -3.71 -4.11
C LYS A 93 -9.97 -2.21 -3.83
N LEU A 94 -8.81 -1.63 -3.48
CA LEU A 94 -8.67 -0.20 -3.25
C LEU A 94 -8.69 0.62 -4.55
N ASP A 95 -8.10 0.09 -5.61
CA ASP A 95 -8.07 0.75 -6.92
C ASP A 95 -9.47 0.84 -7.53
N ASN A 96 -10.30 -0.19 -7.33
CA ASN A 96 -11.67 -0.28 -7.84
C ASN A 96 -11.77 0.03 -9.34
N ASN A 97 -10.84 -0.52 -10.12
CA ASN A 97 -10.70 -0.34 -11.57
C ASN A 97 -10.42 1.11 -12.04
N ARG A 98 -10.01 2.01 -11.14
CA ARG A 98 -9.60 3.38 -11.51
C ARG A 98 -8.27 3.41 -12.25
N GLY A 99 -7.42 2.39 -12.07
CA GLY A 99 -6.11 2.28 -12.69
C GLY A 99 -5.07 3.23 -12.12
N VAL A 100 -5.25 3.73 -10.90
CA VAL A 100 -4.34 4.67 -10.23
C VAL A 100 -3.25 3.96 -9.43
N LEU A 101 -3.46 2.69 -9.05
CA LEU A 101 -2.49 1.87 -8.30
C LEU A 101 -1.83 0.80 -9.19
N ARG A 102 -1.42 1.11 -10.43
CA ARG A 102 -0.89 0.10 -11.37
C ARG A 102 0.54 -0.35 -11.09
N ARG A 103 1.40 0.55 -10.60
CA ARG A 103 2.79 0.24 -10.26
C ARG A 103 2.85 -0.25 -8.82
N ARG A 104 3.38 -1.46 -8.62
CA ARG A 104 3.32 -2.17 -7.35
C ARG A 104 4.63 -2.90 -7.07
N PHE A 105 5.09 -2.81 -5.84
CA PHE A 105 6.24 -3.51 -5.30
C PHE A 105 5.81 -4.23 -4.01
N TYR A 106 6.23 -5.47 -3.90
CA TYR A 106 5.87 -6.39 -2.81
C TYR A 106 7.11 -6.85 -2.04
N ARG A 107 6.93 -7.72 -1.05
CA ARG A 107 7.99 -8.24 -0.17
C ARG A 107 9.26 -8.68 -0.91
N GLN A 108 9.16 -9.34 -2.06
CA GLN A 108 10.33 -9.80 -2.81
C GLN A 108 11.22 -8.68 -3.36
N HIS A 109 10.72 -7.44 -3.38
CA HIS A 109 11.47 -6.24 -3.76
C HIS A 109 12.05 -5.49 -2.55
N CYS A 110 11.74 -5.94 -1.32
CA CYS A 110 12.34 -5.40 -0.11
C CYS A 110 13.65 -6.12 0.21
N THR A 111 14.56 -5.42 0.89
CA THR A 111 15.74 -6.03 1.52
C THR A 111 15.43 -6.34 2.98
N LEU A 112 15.59 -7.58 3.41
CA LEU A 112 15.44 -7.96 4.82
C LEU A 112 16.74 -7.68 5.57
N GLU A 113 16.72 -6.70 6.47
CA GLU A 113 17.89 -6.30 7.27
C GLU A 113 17.48 -6.04 8.72
N LEU A 114 18.19 -6.66 9.66
CA LEU A 114 17.94 -6.52 11.12
C LEU A 114 16.47 -6.76 11.51
N GLY A 115 15.79 -7.69 10.83
CA GLY A 115 14.38 -8.02 11.09
C GLY A 115 13.36 -7.06 10.46
N SER A 116 13.80 -6.04 9.71
CA SER A 116 12.93 -5.10 9.00
C SER A 116 13.02 -5.30 7.49
N TYR A 117 11.89 -5.14 6.81
CA TYR A 117 11.84 -5.06 5.35
C TYR A 117 12.08 -3.62 4.91
N ILE A 118 13.25 -3.34 4.36
CA ILE A 118 13.65 -2.03 3.85
C ILE A 118 13.17 -1.88 2.40
N LYS A 119 12.60 -0.71 2.09
CA LYS A 119 12.11 -0.32 0.77
C LYS A 119 13.12 0.62 0.12
N ASP A 120 13.81 0.13 -0.90
CA ASP A 120 14.71 0.96 -1.70
C ASP A 120 13.89 1.83 -2.68
N LEU A 121 13.81 3.14 -2.43
CA LEU A 121 13.03 4.05 -3.27
C LEU A 121 13.69 4.33 -4.63
N SER A 122 14.98 4.03 -4.79
CA SER A 122 15.69 4.23 -6.06
C SER A 122 15.14 3.33 -7.18
N VAL A 123 14.55 2.18 -6.84
CA VAL A 123 13.88 1.28 -7.79
C VAL A 123 12.55 1.85 -8.28
N VAL A 124 11.96 2.79 -7.53
CA VAL A 124 10.70 3.45 -7.89
C VAL A 124 10.98 4.63 -8.83
N HIS A 125 11.96 5.46 -8.53
CA HIS A 125 12.30 6.59 -9.39
C HIS A 125 13.75 7.02 -9.15
N SER A 126 14.48 7.35 -10.22
CA SER A 126 15.90 7.67 -10.15
C SER A 126 16.20 9.02 -9.47
N ASP A 127 15.26 9.97 -9.55
CA ASP A 127 15.35 11.24 -8.82
C ASP A 127 14.50 11.17 -7.55
N LEU A 128 15.16 10.95 -6.41
CA LEU A 128 14.53 10.78 -5.11
C LEU A 128 13.88 12.06 -4.57
N SER A 129 14.29 13.24 -5.06
CA SER A 129 13.64 14.51 -4.67
C SER A 129 12.18 14.62 -5.17
N SER A 130 11.83 13.76 -6.13
CA SER A 130 10.49 13.60 -6.69
C SER A 130 9.67 12.50 -6.00
N VAL A 131 10.20 11.82 -4.97
CA VAL A 131 9.52 10.70 -4.30
C VAL A 131 9.14 11.09 -2.87
N VAL A 132 7.93 10.72 -2.46
CA VAL A 132 7.45 10.78 -1.07
C VAL A 132 6.95 9.40 -0.70
N ILE A 133 7.30 8.89 0.48
CA ILE A 133 6.75 7.63 1.01
C ILE A 133 5.81 7.91 2.19
N LEU A 134 4.70 7.18 2.24
CA LEU A 134 3.80 7.10 3.37
C LEU A 134 3.76 5.66 3.88
N ASP A 135 4.29 5.44 5.08
CA ASP A 135 4.47 4.12 5.69
C ASP A 135 4.43 4.26 7.22
N ASN A 136 3.85 3.29 7.91
CA ASN A 136 3.76 3.28 9.37
C ASN A 136 5.03 2.73 10.06
N SER A 137 5.94 2.10 9.33
CA SER A 137 7.14 1.44 9.85
C SER A 137 8.41 2.24 9.56
N PRO A 138 9.06 2.84 10.58
CA PRO A 138 10.33 3.55 10.41
C PRO A 138 11.46 2.71 9.81
N GLY A 139 11.42 1.39 9.98
CA GLY A 139 12.38 0.48 9.36
C GLY A 139 12.26 0.44 7.84
N ALA A 140 11.07 0.66 7.28
CA ALA A 140 10.82 0.53 5.85
C ALA A 140 11.49 1.63 5.03
N TYR A 141 11.51 2.87 5.53
CA TYR A 141 12.10 4.03 4.85
C TYR A 141 13.45 4.45 5.43
N ARG A 142 14.11 3.61 6.23
CA ARG A 142 15.37 3.95 6.91
C ARG A 142 16.47 4.47 5.96
N SER A 143 16.56 3.92 4.76
CA SER A 143 17.56 4.33 3.76
C SER A 143 17.23 5.68 3.08
N HIS A 144 16.01 6.21 3.29
CA HIS A 144 15.46 7.39 2.63
C HIS A 144 14.53 8.16 3.60
N PRO A 145 15.07 8.75 4.69
CA PRO A 145 14.27 9.39 5.74
C PRO A 145 13.55 10.67 5.29
#